data_AF-A0A6T9XWJ0-F1
#
_entry.id   AF-A0A6T9XWJ0-F1
#
_cell.length_a   1.000
_cell.length_b   1.000
_cell.length_c   1.000
_cell.angle_alpha   90.00
_cell.angle_beta   90.00
_cell.angle_gamma   90.00
#
_symmetry.space_group_name_H-M   'P 1'
#
loop_
_entity.id
_entity.type
_entity.pdbx_description
1 polymer ?
#
loop_
_entity_poly.entity_id
_entity_poly.type
_entity_poly.pdbx_seq_one_letter_code
_entity_poly.pdbx_strand_id
1 'polypeptide(L)'
;MEKHQNLNEQAFTMVAKSLLTYFTYCLNEYSGYETPRIDYETVGNEQFLDMLERLFRCGINGQVIEGDLAPNDLDDIEKFAKLESVIDVLTQNGICATLFHALSGRLKLCLHEGIPIEDIYDTKFYISHENALSVRELVALSNTSEGAVRNELSKMPASAFSKEATGKQLLKIEEAAEWLKSRKEYKPTKNLSGMTGLEKEYVNVPVASDGTYFSYACAYKRGGYTVGEKGDEIKVESFDEALDYLINMPHAKWRRPNSAGNYGIVSAVEWRRIPRSELNKELFEML
;
A
#
# COMPACT_ATOMS: atom_id res chain seq x y z
N MET A 1 11.43 -24.95 -8.91
CA MET A 1 10.87 -23.63 -9.28
C MET A 1 10.06 -23.16 -8.09
N GLU A 2 10.71 -22.46 -7.16
CA GLU A 2 9.99 -21.75 -6.10
C GLU A 2 9.20 -20.64 -6.78
N LYS A 3 7.87 -20.66 -6.58
CA LYS A 3 7.06 -19.49 -6.88
C LYS A 3 7.55 -18.38 -5.97
N HIS A 4 7.89 -17.22 -6.51
CA HIS A 4 8.14 -16.03 -5.70
C HIS A 4 6.92 -15.87 -4.80
N GLN A 5 7.14 -15.92 -3.49
CA GLN A 5 6.04 -15.88 -2.53
C GLN A 5 5.31 -14.56 -2.73
N ASN A 6 4.00 -14.65 -2.90
CA ASN A 6 3.09 -13.51 -2.91
C ASN A 6 3.44 -12.62 -1.71
N LEU A 7 3.98 -11.43 -1.96
CA LEU A 7 3.92 -10.33 -1.02
C LEU A 7 2.45 -9.88 -0.96
N ASN A 8 1.63 -10.71 -0.30
CA ASN A 8 0.35 -10.24 0.20
C ASN A 8 0.61 -9.30 1.39
N GLU A 9 -0.38 -8.49 1.76
CA GLU A 9 -0.23 -7.47 2.79
C GLU A 9 0.30 -8.01 4.13
N GLN A 10 -0.12 -9.23 4.51
CA GLN A 10 0.35 -9.92 5.72
C GLN A 10 1.82 -10.35 5.61
N ALA A 11 2.21 -10.93 4.47
CA ALA A 11 3.59 -11.33 4.18
C ALA A 11 4.50 -10.12 4.04
N PHE A 12 4.04 -9.05 3.40
CA PHE A 12 4.71 -7.76 3.32
C PHE A 12 5.01 -7.23 4.72
N THR A 13 3.99 -7.12 5.58
CA THR A 13 4.16 -6.58 6.93
C THR A 13 5.21 -7.36 7.72
N MET A 14 5.18 -8.69 7.63
CA MET A 14 6.14 -9.54 8.34
C MET A 14 7.57 -9.35 7.82
N VAL A 15 7.77 -9.41 6.50
CA VAL A 15 9.11 -9.29 5.88
C VAL A 15 9.66 -7.87 6.05
N ALA A 16 8.83 -6.84 5.90
CA ALA A 16 9.22 -5.45 6.10
C ALA A 16 9.67 -5.20 7.54
N LYS A 17 8.96 -5.74 8.55
CA LYS A 17 9.37 -5.65 9.96
C LYS A 17 10.68 -6.40 10.23
N SER A 18 10.88 -7.57 9.62
CA SER A 18 12.14 -8.30 9.72
C SER A 18 13.31 -7.54 9.10
N LEU A 19 13.11 -6.93 7.93
CA LEU A 19 14.14 -6.12 7.26
C LEU A 19 14.42 -4.83 8.00
N LEU A 20 13.40 -4.18 8.55
CA LEU A 20 13.58 -3.05 9.43
C LEU A 20 14.50 -3.41 10.60
N THR A 21 14.18 -4.52 11.29
CA THR A 21 15.00 -5.02 12.41
C THR A 21 16.42 -5.33 11.96
N TYR A 22 16.55 -5.94 10.79
CA TYR A 22 17.84 -6.35 10.23
C TYR A 22 18.72 -5.16 9.81
N PHE A 23 18.18 -4.21 9.05
CA PHE A 23 18.92 -3.00 8.69
C PHE A 23 19.25 -2.15 9.91
N THR A 24 18.36 -2.08 10.90
CA THR A 24 18.68 -1.46 12.21
C THR A 24 19.89 -2.15 12.84
N TYR A 25 19.92 -3.49 12.87
CA TYR A 25 21.01 -4.25 13.44
C TYR A 25 22.33 -4.04 12.69
N CYS A 26 22.33 -4.21 11.36
CA CYS A 26 23.52 -4.04 10.56
C CYS A 26 24.05 -2.60 10.60
N LEU A 27 23.19 -1.59 10.50
CA LEU A 27 23.66 -0.20 10.51
C LEU A 27 24.22 0.20 11.88
N ASN A 28 23.74 -0.40 12.98
CA ASN A 28 24.30 -0.20 14.32
C ASN A 28 25.63 -0.93 14.56
N GLU A 29 25.83 -2.13 13.98
CA GLU A 29 27.09 -2.89 14.11
C GLU A 29 28.20 -2.37 13.18
N TYR A 30 27.85 -1.75 12.04
CA TYR A 30 28.79 -1.26 11.03
C TYR A 30 29.25 0.19 11.22
N SER A 31 28.96 0.83 12.37
CA SER A 31 29.30 2.23 12.68
C SER A 31 30.81 2.54 12.82
N GLY A 32 31.69 1.69 12.28
CA GLY A 32 33.15 1.81 12.33
C GLY A 32 33.88 1.79 10.99
N TYR A 33 33.19 1.60 9.85
CA TYR A 33 33.82 1.56 8.53
C TYR A 33 33.06 2.42 7.50
N GLU A 34 33.80 3.07 6.59
CA GLU A 34 33.32 3.89 5.47
C GLU A 34 32.41 3.07 4.54
N THR A 35 31.14 2.94 4.92
CA THR A 35 30.07 2.37 4.10
C THR A 35 29.38 3.50 3.33
N PRO A 36 28.66 3.18 2.23
CA PRO A 36 28.01 4.19 1.40
C PRO A 36 27.12 5.07 2.28
N ARG A 37 27.25 6.39 2.16
CA ARG A 37 26.53 7.44 2.90
C ARG A 37 25.00 7.28 2.84
N ILE A 38 24.45 6.32 3.56
CA ILE A 38 23.03 6.26 3.88
C ILE A 38 22.89 7.07 5.16
N ASP A 39 22.29 8.25 5.05
CA ASP A 39 22.06 9.12 6.18
C ASP A 39 20.94 8.53 7.05
N TYR A 40 21.33 7.82 8.10
CA TYR A 40 20.41 7.17 9.02
C TYR A 40 19.48 8.17 9.74
N GLU A 41 19.87 9.45 9.89
CA GLU A 41 18.99 10.48 10.44
C GLU A 41 17.80 10.77 9.50
N THR A 42 17.94 10.53 8.20
CA THR A 42 16.89 10.78 7.19
C THR A 42 15.98 9.59 6.88
N VAL A 43 16.33 8.37 7.29
CA VAL A 43 15.55 7.14 7.00
C VAL A 43 15.35 6.30 8.26
N GLY A 44 15.10 6.96 9.39
CA GLY A 44 14.90 6.30 10.69
C GLY A 44 13.88 5.14 10.63
N ASN A 45 13.88 4.29 11.64
CA ASN A 45 13.18 3.01 11.61
C ASN A 45 11.68 3.06 11.20
N GLU A 46 10.95 4.08 11.64
CA GLU A 46 9.55 4.27 11.23
C GLU A 46 9.44 4.80 9.79
N GLN A 47 10.31 5.73 9.40
CA GLN A 47 10.32 6.32 8.05
C GLN A 47 10.64 5.28 6.96
N PHE A 48 11.52 4.32 7.24
CA PHE A 48 11.81 3.22 6.32
C PHE A 48 10.59 2.33 6.12
N LEU A 49 9.90 1.95 7.21
CA LEU A 49 8.68 1.15 7.11
C LEU A 49 7.58 1.90 6.35
N ASP A 50 7.37 3.17 6.67
CA ASP A 50 6.40 4.02 5.98
C ASP A 50 6.70 4.11 4.48
N MET A 51 7.98 4.28 4.12
CA MET A 51 8.41 4.23 2.72
C MET A 51 8.03 2.90 2.08
N LEU A 52 8.42 1.76 2.66
CA LEU A 52 8.09 0.45 2.10
C LEU A 52 6.57 0.28 1.89
N GLU A 53 5.74 0.76 2.83
CA GLU A 53 4.28 0.70 2.74
C GLU A 53 3.74 1.53 1.58
N ARG A 54 4.19 2.78 1.44
CA ARG A 54 3.83 3.65 0.30
C ARG A 54 4.20 3.02 -1.04
N LEU A 55 5.40 2.46 -1.12
CA LEU A 55 5.90 1.81 -2.34
C LEU A 55 5.13 0.53 -2.67
N PHE A 56 4.72 -0.23 -1.66
CA PHE A 56 3.87 -1.39 -1.82
C PHE A 56 2.49 -1.00 -2.38
N ARG A 57 1.88 0.05 -1.82
CA ARG A 57 0.60 0.61 -2.31
C ARG A 57 0.69 1.05 -3.76
N CYS A 58 1.67 1.89 -4.08
CA CYS A 58 1.83 2.41 -5.45
C CYS A 58 2.23 1.31 -6.43
N GLY A 59 3.35 0.62 -6.19
CA GLY A 59 3.91 -0.35 -7.13
C GLY A 59 3.04 -1.60 -7.30
N ILE A 60 2.96 -2.42 -6.26
CA ILE A 60 2.35 -3.75 -6.31
C ILE A 60 0.82 -3.67 -6.37
N ASN A 61 0.21 -2.86 -5.49
CA ASN A 61 -1.24 -2.71 -5.45
C ASN A 61 -1.81 -1.74 -6.49
N GLY A 62 -0.95 -0.97 -7.15
CA GLY A 62 -1.35 -0.02 -8.20
C GLY A 62 -2.14 1.18 -7.69
N GLN A 63 -2.10 1.49 -6.39
CA GLN A 63 -2.86 2.59 -5.80
C GLN A 63 -2.10 3.91 -5.94
N VAL A 64 -2.67 4.84 -6.68
CA VAL A 64 -2.10 6.17 -6.87
C VAL A 64 -2.89 7.15 -6.01
N ILE A 65 -2.30 7.59 -4.89
CA ILE A 65 -2.93 8.45 -3.88
C ILE A 65 -2.23 9.80 -3.86
N GLU A 66 -2.98 10.90 -3.80
CA GLU A 66 -2.43 12.26 -3.76
C GLU A 66 -1.53 12.46 -2.54
N GLY A 67 -0.33 12.99 -2.76
CA GLY A 67 0.66 13.28 -1.71
C GLY A 67 1.21 12.05 -0.97
N ASP A 68 0.92 10.82 -1.41
CA ASP A 68 1.37 9.62 -0.70
C ASP A 68 2.88 9.43 -0.88
N LEU A 69 3.42 9.38 -2.12
CA LEU A 69 4.87 9.20 -2.36
C LEU A 69 5.69 10.42 -1.99
N ALA A 70 6.84 10.19 -1.34
CA ALA A 70 7.83 11.23 -1.09
C ALA A 70 8.79 11.40 -2.31
N PRO A 71 9.37 12.60 -2.51
CA PRO A 71 10.24 12.87 -3.66
C PRO A 71 11.43 11.92 -3.81
N ASN A 72 11.99 11.44 -2.69
CA ASN A 72 13.19 10.60 -2.69
C ASN A 72 12.88 9.10 -2.62
N ASP A 73 11.61 8.68 -2.50
CA ASP A 73 11.24 7.28 -2.27
C ASP A 73 11.82 6.35 -3.37
N LEU A 74 11.87 6.80 -4.63
CA LEU A 74 12.43 6.03 -5.75
C LEU A 74 13.96 5.88 -5.66
N ASP A 75 14.67 6.96 -5.33
CA ASP A 75 16.12 6.94 -5.19
C ASP A 75 16.55 6.13 -3.96
N ASP A 76 15.79 6.26 -2.87
CA ASP A 76 16.08 5.56 -1.62
C ASP A 76 15.83 4.06 -1.75
N ILE A 77 14.71 3.64 -2.33
CA ILE A 77 14.46 2.21 -2.55
C ILE A 77 15.47 1.57 -3.51
N GLU A 78 16.00 2.32 -4.48
CA GLU A 78 17.08 1.82 -5.34
C GLU A 78 18.37 1.57 -4.54
N LYS A 79 18.73 2.48 -3.62
CA LYS A 79 19.88 2.28 -2.71
C LYS A 79 19.69 1.06 -1.83
N PHE A 80 18.50 0.89 -1.25
CA PHE A 80 18.19 -0.28 -0.42
C PHE A 80 18.16 -1.58 -1.22
N ALA A 81 17.64 -1.57 -2.45
CA ALA A 81 17.70 -2.73 -3.35
C ALA A 81 19.14 -3.15 -3.68
N LYS A 82 20.04 -2.17 -3.88
CA LYS A 82 21.48 -2.44 -4.06
C LYS A 82 22.10 -3.00 -2.79
N LEU A 83 21.79 -2.42 -1.63
CA LEU A 83 22.29 -2.89 -0.34
C LEU A 83 21.87 -4.34 -0.06
N GLU A 84 20.59 -4.65 -0.28
CA GLU A 84 20.02 -6.00 -0.16
C GLU A 84 20.77 -7.02 -1.03
N SER A 85 21.19 -6.63 -2.24
CA SER A 85 21.98 -7.49 -3.13
C SER A 85 23.40 -7.78 -2.67
N VAL A 86 23.99 -6.90 -1.85
CA VAL A 86 25.34 -7.06 -1.31
C VAL A 86 25.33 -7.91 -0.04
N ILE A 87 24.24 -7.84 0.73
CA ILE A 87 24.21 -8.31 2.10
C ILE A 87 23.78 -9.79 2.23
N ASP A 88 23.34 -10.47 1.17
CA ASP A 88 22.93 -11.89 1.17
C ASP A 88 21.95 -12.27 2.30
N VAL A 89 21.20 -11.28 2.80
CA VAL A 89 20.24 -11.49 3.86
C VAL A 89 18.87 -11.69 3.27
N LEU A 90 18.53 -12.97 3.26
CA LEU A 90 17.21 -13.53 3.07
C LEU A 90 16.72 -13.45 1.62
N THR A 91 17.12 -14.50 0.89
CA THR A 91 16.53 -15.01 -0.36
C THR A 91 16.98 -14.32 -1.65
N GLN A 92 16.95 -15.08 -2.75
CA GLN A 92 17.27 -14.62 -4.11
C GLN A 92 16.32 -13.50 -4.62
N ASN A 93 15.35 -13.05 -3.82
CA ASN A 93 14.29 -12.11 -4.17
C ASN A 93 14.02 -11.11 -3.05
N GLY A 94 14.93 -10.17 -2.91
CA GLY A 94 14.83 -9.09 -1.94
C GLY A 94 13.55 -8.25 -2.05
N ILE A 95 12.98 -7.84 -0.91
CA ILE A 95 11.78 -7.00 -0.88
C ILE A 95 12.06 -5.65 -1.54
N CYS A 96 13.24 -5.07 -1.31
CA CYS A 96 13.55 -3.72 -1.76
C CYS A 96 13.74 -3.73 -3.27
N ALA A 97 14.43 -4.75 -3.79
CA ALA A 97 14.53 -4.98 -5.24
C ALA A 97 13.15 -5.19 -5.87
N THR A 98 12.27 -5.97 -5.23
CA THR A 98 10.91 -6.21 -5.73
C THR A 98 10.08 -4.92 -5.75
N LEU A 99 10.10 -4.14 -4.67
CA LEU A 99 9.37 -2.87 -4.58
C LEU A 99 9.91 -1.82 -5.55
N PHE A 100 11.24 -1.72 -5.70
CA PHE A 100 11.87 -0.86 -6.70
C PHE A 100 11.38 -1.19 -8.12
N HIS A 101 11.43 -2.46 -8.50
CA HIS A 101 10.98 -2.89 -9.83
C HIS A 101 9.46 -2.74 -10.01
N ALA A 102 8.65 -3.02 -8.99
CA ALA A 102 7.21 -2.81 -9.04
C ALA A 102 6.87 -1.31 -9.20
N LEU A 103 7.50 -0.43 -8.42
CA LEU A 103 7.32 1.01 -8.49
C LEU A 103 7.76 1.56 -9.85
N SER A 104 8.97 1.25 -10.29
CA SER A 104 9.49 1.68 -11.61
C SER A 104 8.55 1.26 -12.73
N GLY A 105 8.14 -0.02 -12.75
CA GLY A 105 7.21 -0.52 -13.76
C GLY A 105 5.84 0.14 -13.69
N ARG A 106 5.32 0.38 -12.48
CA ARG A 106 4.05 1.07 -12.27
C ARG A 106 4.10 2.50 -12.78
N LEU A 107 5.12 3.27 -12.45
CA LEU A 107 5.23 4.67 -12.86
C LEU A 107 5.27 4.79 -14.40
N LYS A 108 5.95 3.88 -15.09
CA LYS A 108 5.92 3.78 -16.57
C LYS A 108 4.51 3.47 -17.10
N LEU A 109 3.79 2.55 -16.47
CA LEU A 109 2.39 2.25 -16.83
C LEU A 109 1.49 3.46 -16.60
N CYS A 110 1.61 4.16 -15.48
CA CYS A 110 0.84 5.37 -15.20
C CYS A 110 1.06 6.45 -16.27
N LEU A 111 2.31 6.69 -16.66
CA LEU A 111 2.64 7.62 -17.75
C LEU A 111 1.99 7.21 -19.08
N HIS A 112 2.05 5.92 -19.42
CA HIS A 112 1.40 5.39 -20.62
C HIS A 112 -0.13 5.50 -20.56
N GLU A 113 -0.73 5.30 -19.39
CA GLU A 113 -2.16 5.44 -19.12
C GLU A 113 -2.62 6.91 -19.05
N GLY A 114 -1.70 7.88 -19.20
CA GLY A 114 -2.00 9.31 -19.14
C GLY A 114 -2.32 9.82 -17.73
N ILE A 115 -1.89 9.10 -16.69
CA ILE A 115 -2.06 9.51 -15.30
C ILE A 115 -0.99 10.56 -14.95
N PRO A 116 -1.39 11.76 -14.47
CA PRO A 116 -0.47 12.88 -14.24
C PRO A 116 0.32 12.71 -12.93
N ILE A 117 1.19 11.70 -12.84
CA ILE A 117 1.88 11.31 -11.60
C ILE A 117 2.66 12.46 -10.95
N GLU A 118 3.24 13.38 -11.72
CA GLU A 118 3.97 14.52 -11.16
C GLU A 118 3.05 15.48 -10.40
N ASP A 119 1.85 15.72 -10.94
CA ASP A 119 0.85 16.59 -10.31
C ASP A 119 0.26 15.93 -9.06
N ILE A 120 0.04 14.61 -9.10
CA ILE A 120 -0.56 13.84 -8.01
C ILE A 120 0.32 13.83 -6.76
N TYR A 121 1.63 13.73 -6.96
CA TYR A 121 2.60 13.61 -5.88
C TYR A 121 3.34 14.92 -5.59
N ASP A 122 2.99 16.01 -6.28
CA ASP A 122 3.66 17.32 -6.21
C ASP A 122 5.20 17.17 -6.27
N THR A 123 5.67 16.33 -7.20
CA THR A 123 7.09 15.98 -7.30
C THR A 123 7.48 15.55 -8.70
N LYS A 124 8.78 15.58 -8.98
CA LYS A 124 9.35 15.12 -10.26
C LYS A 124 10.12 13.83 -10.02
N PHE A 125 9.76 12.79 -10.76
CA PHE A 125 10.49 11.53 -10.74
C PHE A 125 11.37 11.44 -11.98
N TYR A 126 12.63 11.04 -11.80
CA TYR A 126 13.40 10.54 -12.93
C TYR A 126 12.98 9.11 -13.22
N ILE A 127 12.08 8.95 -14.19
CA ILE A 127 11.71 7.64 -14.74
C ILE A 127 12.40 7.53 -16.09
N SER A 128 12.94 6.35 -16.43
CA SER A 128 13.48 6.18 -17.77
C SER A 128 12.38 6.46 -18.79
N HIS A 129 12.68 7.26 -19.81
CA HIS A 129 11.74 7.58 -20.89
C HIS A 129 11.51 6.37 -21.82
N GLU A 130 12.02 5.20 -21.44
CA GLU A 130 11.83 3.95 -22.16
C GLU A 130 10.37 3.54 -22.02
N ASN A 131 9.63 3.61 -23.13
CA ASN A 131 8.23 3.21 -23.21
C ASN A 131 8.10 1.67 -23.25
N ALA A 132 8.72 0.99 -22.28
CA ALA A 132 8.84 -0.45 -22.20
C ALA A 132 9.12 -0.94 -20.76
N LEU A 133 8.70 -2.16 -20.46
CA LEU A 133 8.99 -2.85 -19.20
C LEU A 133 10.05 -3.95 -19.39
N SER A 134 10.95 -4.04 -18.42
CA SER A 134 11.92 -5.12 -18.28
C SER A 134 11.29 -6.38 -17.69
N VAL A 135 11.99 -7.51 -17.85
CA VAL A 135 11.59 -8.78 -17.23
C VAL A 135 11.38 -8.66 -15.73
N ARG A 136 12.23 -7.90 -15.02
CA ARG A 136 12.13 -7.75 -13.55
C ARG A 136 10.90 -6.95 -13.13
N GLU A 137 10.55 -5.90 -13.88
CA GLU A 137 9.32 -5.12 -13.64
C GLU A 137 8.08 -6.00 -13.89
N LEU A 138 8.09 -6.80 -14.96
CA LEU A 138 7.00 -7.75 -15.25
C LEU A 138 6.87 -8.82 -14.15
N VAL A 139 7.98 -9.37 -13.67
CA VAL A 139 8.02 -10.33 -12.55
C VAL A 139 7.41 -9.71 -11.30
N ALA A 140 7.85 -8.51 -10.94
CA ALA A 140 7.41 -7.82 -9.73
C ALA A 140 5.91 -7.48 -9.76
N LEU A 141 5.39 -7.02 -10.90
CA LEU A 141 3.98 -6.64 -11.06
C LEU A 141 3.03 -7.84 -11.22
N SER A 142 3.49 -8.94 -11.81
CA SER A 142 2.64 -10.11 -12.10
C SER A 142 2.69 -11.21 -11.04
N ASN A 143 3.60 -11.09 -10.08
CA ASN A 143 3.99 -12.17 -9.17
C ASN A 143 4.23 -13.52 -9.89
N THR A 144 4.93 -13.46 -11.03
CA THR A 144 5.28 -14.63 -11.84
C THR A 144 6.79 -14.82 -11.79
N SER A 145 7.27 -16.07 -11.76
CA SER A 145 8.71 -16.31 -11.74
C SER A 145 9.39 -15.82 -13.01
N GLU A 146 10.65 -15.36 -12.88
CA GLU A 146 11.42 -14.84 -14.01
C GLU A 146 11.49 -15.85 -15.18
N GLY A 147 11.71 -17.13 -14.90
CA GLY A 147 11.73 -18.18 -15.92
C GLY A 147 10.40 -18.33 -16.66
N ALA A 148 9.26 -18.22 -15.96
CA ALA A 148 7.95 -18.31 -16.59
C ALA A 148 7.65 -17.07 -17.46
N VAL A 149 7.98 -15.86 -16.96
CA VAL A 149 7.89 -14.63 -17.76
C VAL A 149 8.73 -14.77 -19.03
N ARG A 150 10.02 -15.12 -18.93
CA ARG A 150 10.91 -15.29 -20.08
C ARG A 150 10.39 -16.31 -21.11
N ASN A 151 9.83 -17.42 -20.64
CA ASN A 151 9.24 -18.45 -21.50
C ASN A 151 7.97 -18.00 -22.22
N GLU A 152 7.20 -17.07 -21.65
CA GLU A 152 6.07 -16.47 -22.34
C GLU A 152 6.52 -15.42 -23.34
N LEU A 153 7.45 -14.55 -22.95
CA LEU A 153 8.01 -13.52 -23.82
C LEU A 153 8.71 -14.13 -25.04
N SER A 154 9.37 -15.28 -24.90
CA SER A 154 10.02 -15.96 -26.05
C SER A 154 9.05 -16.41 -27.15
N LYS A 155 7.74 -16.46 -26.86
CA LYS A 155 6.68 -16.81 -27.82
C LYS A 155 6.08 -15.59 -28.51
N MET A 156 6.38 -14.38 -28.05
CA MET A 156 5.90 -13.14 -28.65
C MET A 156 6.68 -12.79 -29.92
N PRO A 157 6.06 -12.11 -30.90
CA PRO A 157 6.77 -11.65 -32.08
C PRO A 157 7.83 -10.61 -31.72
N ALA A 158 8.92 -10.54 -32.50
CA ALA A 158 9.98 -9.56 -32.30
C ALA A 158 9.48 -8.10 -32.32
N SER A 159 8.34 -7.83 -32.97
CA SER A 159 7.68 -6.52 -33.00
C SER A 159 7.13 -6.06 -31.65
N ALA A 160 6.90 -6.97 -30.71
CA ALA A 160 6.41 -6.66 -29.36
C ALA A 160 7.51 -6.04 -28.46
N PHE A 161 8.78 -6.14 -28.87
CA PHE A 161 9.92 -5.70 -28.06
C PHE A 161 10.44 -4.33 -28.52
N SER A 162 10.94 -3.55 -27.56
CA SER A 162 11.66 -2.31 -27.86
C SER A 162 12.99 -2.62 -28.54
N LYS A 163 13.37 -1.79 -29.52
CA LYS A 163 14.67 -1.90 -30.21
C LYS A 163 15.74 -1.20 -29.40
N GLU A 164 16.10 -1.73 -28.23
CA GLU A 164 17.20 -1.17 -27.45
C GLU A 164 18.52 -1.90 -27.67
N ALA A 165 19.60 -1.13 -27.68
CA ALA A 165 20.96 -1.55 -28.04
C ALA A 165 21.66 -2.41 -26.97
N THR A 166 21.02 -2.70 -25.82
CA THR A 166 21.69 -3.23 -24.62
C THR A 166 21.48 -4.72 -24.37
N GLY A 167 20.84 -5.46 -25.29
CA GLY A 167 20.59 -6.90 -25.11
C GLY A 167 19.61 -7.24 -23.98
N LYS A 168 19.05 -6.24 -23.30
CA LYS A 168 17.96 -6.39 -22.34
C LYS A 168 16.65 -6.62 -23.09
N GLN A 169 15.93 -7.67 -22.70
CA GLN A 169 14.60 -7.95 -23.25
C GLN A 169 13.60 -6.99 -22.61
N LEU A 170 13.20 -5.96 -23.35
CA LEU A 170 12.21 -4.96 -22.94
C LEU A 170 10.94 -5.14 -23.77
N LEU A 171 9.82 -5.43 -23.09
CA LEU A 171 8.51 -5.53 -23.70
C LEU A 171 7.91 -4.13 -23.83
N LYS A 172 7.46 -3.73 -25.02
CA LYS A 172 6.82 -2.43 -25.22
C LYS A 172 5.66 -2.22 -24.25
N ILE A 173 5.45 -0.98 -23.81
CA ILE A 173 4.51 -0.71 -22.72
C ILE A 173 3.08 -1.16 -23.06
N GLU A 174 2.66 -1.06 -24.33
CA GLU A 174 1.33 -1.44 -24.78
C GLU A 174 1.12 -2.95 -24.60
N GLU A 175 2.09 -3.73 -25.10
CA GLU A 175 2.13 -5.19 -25.00
C GLU A 175 2.25 -5.64 -23.54
N ALA A 176 3.04 -4.91 -22.74
CA ALA A 176 3.21 -5.17 -21.32
C ALA A 176 1.92 -4.94 -20.53
N ALA A 177 1.20 -3.86 -20.81
CA ALA A 177 -0.08 -3.55 -20.16
C ALA A 177 -1.13 -4.63 -20.47
N GLU A 178 -1.22 -5.09 -21.72
CA GLU A 178 -2.12 -6.20 -22.10
C GLU A 178 -1.70 -7.51 -21.46
N TRP A 179 -0.41 -7.83 -21.48
CA TRP A 179 0.13 -9.04 -20.87
C TRP A 179 -0.14 -9.07 -19.35
N LEU A 180 0.04 -7.94 -18.66
CA LEU A 180 -0.22 -7.80 -17.22
C LEU A 180 -1.71 -7.95 -16.89
N LYS A 181 -2.61 -7.36 -17.68
CA LYS A 181 -4.08 -7.49 -17.50
C LYS A 181 -4.57 -8.95 -17.57
N SER A 182 -3.84 -9.83 -18.27
CA SER A 182 -4.14 -11.26 -18.31
C SER A 182 -3.70 -12.04 -17.06
N ARG A 183 -2.93 -11.42 -16.14
CA ARG A 183 -2.39 -12.08 -14.94
C ARG A 183 -3.40 -11.99 -13.79
N LYS A 184 -3.67 -13.13 -13.15
CA LYS A 184 -4.58 -13.20 -12.00
C LYS A 184 -4.15 -12.33 -10.81
N GLU A 185 -2.85 -12.29 -10.54
CA GLU A 185 -2.31 -11.59 -9.36
C GLU A 185 -2.04 -10.10 -9.62
N TYR A 186 -1.97 -9.68 -10.88
CA TYR A 186 -1.76 -8.27 -11.24
C TYR A 186 -2.92 -7.41 -10.77
N LYS A 187 -2.59 -6.28 -10.12
CA LYS A 187 -3.55 -5.24 -9.75
C LYS A 187 -3.43 -4.09 -10.76
N PRO A 188 -4.48 -3.82 -11.55
CA PRO A 188 -4.51 -2.63 -12.41
C PRO A 188 -4.36 -1.36 -11.59
N THR A 189 -3.84 -0.32 -12.23
CA THR A 189 -3.71 0.99 -11.60
C THR A 189 -5.09 1.50 -11.17
N LYS A 190 -5.18 1.91 -9.91
CA LYS A 190 -6.33 2.59 -9.32
C LYS A 190 -5.89 4.02 -9.05
N ASN A 191 -6.33 4.94 -9.90
CA ASN A 191 -6.08 6.35 -9.67
C ASN A 191 -7.04 6.88 -8.60
N LEU A 192 -6.52 7.07 -7.39
CA LEU A 192 -7.21 7.65 -6.26
C LEU A 192 -6.88 9.16 -6.11
N SER A 193 -6.06 9.72 -7.00
CA SER A 193 -5.81 11.16 -7.06
C SER A 193 -7.04 11.90 -7.58
N GLY A 194 -7.35 13.05 -6.97
CA GLY A 194 -8.59 13.76 -7.28
C GLY A 194 -9.86 13.08 -6.74
N MET A 195 -9.74 12.08 -5.85
CA MET A 195 -10.86 11.59 -5.05
C MET A 195 -11.38 12.68 -4.10
N THR A 196 -12.25 13.52 -4.65
CA THR A 196 -13.11 14.42 -3.91
C THR A 196 -14.50 13.78 -3.76
N GLY A 197 -15.02 13.77 -2.52
CA GLY A 197 -16.46 13.63 -2.22
C GLY A 197 -17.14 12.27 -2.41
N LEU A 198 -16.91 11.52 -3.50
CA LEU A 198 -17.73 10.36 -3.85
C LEU A 198 -17.09 9.00 -3.52
N GLU A 199 -15.76 8.84 -3.48
CA GLU A 199 -15.16 7.63 -2.87
C GLU A 199 -15.04 7.73 -1.34
N LYS A 200 -15.41 8.90 -0.79
CA LYS A 200 -15.91 8.97 0.57
C LYS A 200 -17.21 8.18 0.74
N GLU A 201 -17.89 7.72 -0.31
CA GLU A 201 -19.20 7.07 -0.16
C GLU A 201 -19.18 5.72 0.53
N TYR A 202 -18.07 5.04 0.87
CA TYR A 202 -18.13 3.79 1.65
C TYR A 202 -17.07 3.73 2.74
N VAL A 203 -17.43 3.19 3.91
CA VAL A 203 -16.56 2.95 5.07
C VAL A 203 -16.72 1.53 5.58
N ASN A 204 -15.63 0.97 6.12
CA ASN A 204 -15.71 -0.24 6.93
C ASN A 204 -16.01 0.17 8.36
N VAL A 205 -17.18 -0.21 8.88
CA VAL A 205 -17.58 0.10 10.25
C VAL A 205 -17.78 -1.18 11.06
N PRO A 206 -17.47 -1.15 12.37
CA PRO A 206 -17.77 -2.26 13.25
C PRO A 206 -19.28 -2.35 13.51
N VAL A 207 -19.79 -3.57 13.53
CA VAL A 207 -21.20 -3.91 13.79
C VAL A 207 -21.28 -4.69 15.10
N ALA A 208 -22.20 -4.30 15.98
CA ALA A 208 -22.48 -4.97 17.25
C ALA A 208 -23.42 -6.17 17.07
N SER A 209 -23.55 -7.00 18.11
CA SER A 209 -24.34 -8.24 18.06
C SER A 209 -25.83 -8.05 17.76
N ASP A 210 -26.37 -6.85 17.94
CA ASP A 210 -27.76 -6.51 17.63
C ASP A 210 -27.92 -5.84 16.25
N GLY A 211 -26.90 -5.91 15.40
CA GLY A 211 -26.95 -5.46 14.00
C GLY A 211 -26.73 -3.96 13.78
N THR A 212 -26.73 -3.21 14.88
CA THR A 212 -26.35 -1.78 14.94
C THR A 212 -24.85 -1.61 14.70
N TYR A 213 -24.46 -0.54 14.03
CA TYR A 213 -23.07 -0.26 13.66
C TYR A 213 -22.61 1.13 14.10
N PHE A 214 -21.30 1.34 14.14
CA PHE A 214 -20.71 2.65 14.43
C PHE A 214 -21.05 3.65 13.32
N SER A 215 -21.76 4.73 13.67
CA SER A 215 -22.33 5.71 12.73
C SER A 215 -22.32 7.13 13.32
N TYR A 216 -22.75 8.14 12.56
CA TYR A 216 -22.83 9.51 13.08
C TYR A 216 -23.80 9.64 14.27
N ALA A 217 -24.78 8.74 14.41
CA ALA A 217 -25.69 8.68 15.55
C ALA A 217 -25.00 8.31 16.89
N CYS A 218 -23.77 7.78 16.86
CA CYS A 218 -23.01 7.48 18.07
C CYS A 218 -22.40 8.72 18.73
N ALA A 219 -22.44 9.89 18.08
CA ALA A 219 -21.95 11.14 18.65
C ALA A 219 -22.79 11.57 19.87
N TYR A 220 -22.17 12.24 20.84
CA TYR A 220 -22.92 12.88 21.92
C TYR A 220 -23.63 14.16 21.46
N LYS A 221 -24.62 14.64 22.23
CA LYS A 221 -25.36 15.88 21.94
C LYS A 221 -24.48 17.12 21.75
N ARG A 222 -23.27 17.15 22.32
CA ARG A 222 -22.29 18.25 22.19
C ARG A 222 -21.24 18.01 21.11
N GLY A 223 -21.35 16.94 20.32
CA GLY A 223 -20.32 16.47 19.40
C GLY A 223 -19.35 15.48 20.05
N GLY A 224 -18.56 14.81 19.21
CA GLY A 224 -17.54 13.85 19.61
C GLY A 224 -18.05 12.43 19.90
N TYR A 225 -17.10 11.51 20.01
CA TYR A 225 -17.30 10.06 20.15
C TYR A 225 -16.52 9.52 21.35
N THR A 226 -16.97 8.40 21.90
CA THR A 226 -16.22 7.67 22.93
C THR A 226 -15.97 6.24 22.47
N VAL A 227 -14.70 5.88 22.39
CA VAL A 227 -14.19 4.62 21.87
C VAL A 227 -13.13 4.07 22.82
N GLY A 228 -12.95 2.76 22.88
CA GLY A 228 -12.00 2.12 23.79
C GLY A 228 -12.62 1.14 24.78
N GLU A 229 -11.77 0.54 25.61
CA GLU A 229 -12.16 -0.42 26.64
C GLU A 229 -12.93 0.25 27.78
N LYS A 230 -13.85 -0.50 28.40
CA LYS A 230 -14.63 0.03 29.52
C LYS A 230 -13.70 0.41 30.68
N GLY A 231 -13.66 1.70 31.04
CA GLY A 231 -12.77 2.24 32.07
C GLY A 231 -11.55 2.96 31.52
N ASP A 232 -11.18 2.68 30.26
CA ASP A 232 -10.04 3.27 29.54
C ASP A 232 -10.52 3.91 28.23
N GLU A 233 -11.77 4.38 28.18
CA GLU A 233 -12.30 5.00 26.97
C GLU A 233 -11.67 6.37 26.70
N ILE A 234 -11.35 6.64 25.43
CA ILE A 234 -10.94 7.96 24.97
C ILE A 234 -12.11 8.73 24.38
N LYS A 235 -11.99 10.06 24.36
CA LYS A 235 -12.93 10.96 23.68
C LYS A 235 -12.22 11.65 22.54
N VAL A 236 -12.85 11.59 21.37
CA VAL A 236 -12.33 12.16 20.11
C VAL A 236 -13.41 13.00 19.47
N GLU A 237 -13.03 13.99 18.67
CA GLU A 237 -13.97 15.01 18.20
C GLU A 237 -14.64 14.64 16.88
N SER A 238 -13.96 13.84 16.05
CA SER A 238 -14.43 13.47 14.71
C SER A 238 -14.77 11.99 14.58
N PHE A 239 -15.64 11.66 13.62
CA PHE A 239 -16.01 10.29 13.31
C PHE A 239 -14.83 9.50 12.73
N ASP A 240 -14.06 10.11 11.82
CA ASP A 240 -12.96 9.43 11.16
C ASP A 240 -11.84 9.11 12.18
N GLU A 241 -11.50 10.03 13.08
CA GLU A 241 -10.55 9.77 14.18
C GLU A 241 -11.04 8.63 15.11
N ALA A 242 -12.34 8.60 15.41
CA ALA A 242 -12.93 7.54 16.20
C ALA A 242 -12.89 6.20 15.48
N LEU A 243 -13.17 6.18 14.17
CA LEU A 243 -13.15 4.99 13.35
C LEU A 243 -11.72 4.44 13.21
N ASP A 244 -10.75 5.31 12.98
CA ASP A 244 -9.32 4.95 12.91
C ASP A 244 -8.86 4.34 14.24
N TYR A 245 -9.28 4.91 15.37
CA TYR A 245 -9.00 4.32 16.68
C TYR A 245 -9.61 2.93 16.82
N LEU A 246 -10.87 2.74 16.42
CA LEU A 246 -11.56 1.46 16.49
C LEU A 246 -10.93 0.38 15.59
N ILE A 247 -10.46 0.75 14.40
CA ILE A 247 -9.76 -0.17 13.47
C ILE A 247 -8.48 -0.71 14.12
N ASN A 248 -7.79 0.12 14.89
CA ASN A 248 -6.54 -0.24 15.56
C ASN A 248 -6.75 -0.98 16.90
N MET A 249 -7.99 -1.13 17.37
CA MET A 249 -8.27 -1.92 18.57
C MET A 249 -8.25 -3.43 18.27
N PRO A 250 -7.70 -4.27 19.17
CA PRO A 250 -7.83 -5.73 19.06
C PRO A 250 -9.29 -6.20 19.04
N HIS A 251 -10.17 -5.46 19.74
CA HIS A 251 -11.60 -5.66 19.71
C HIS A 251 -12.31 -4.30 19.78
N ALA A 252 -12.78 -3.79 18.64
CA ALA A 252 -13.43 -2.49 18.55
C ALA A 252 -14.59 -2.37 19.54
N LYS A 253 -14.55 -1.33 20.37
CA LYS A 253 -15.56 -1.02 21.39
C LYS A 253 -15.86 0.46 21.40
N TRP A 254 -17.15 0.81 21.38
CA TRP A 254 -17.60 2.19 21.33
C TRP A 254 -18.85 2.40 22.15
N ARG A 255 -19.11 3.65 22.53
CA ARG A 255 -20.39 4.04 23.14
C ARG A 255 -21.39 4.49 22.09
N ARG A 256 -22.63 4.08 22.27
CA ARG A 256 -23.78 4.51 21.46
C ARG A 256 -25.02 4.74 22.33
N PRO A 257 -25.98 5.60 21.92
CA PRO A 257 -27.23 5.76 22.63
C PRO A 257 -28.09 4.49 22.55
N ASN A 258 -28.85 4.20 23.61
CA ASN A 258 -29.93 3.22 23.63
C ASN A 258 -31.30 3.91 23.45
N SER A 259 -32.39 3.12 23.44
CA SER A 259 -33.77 3.63 23.29
C SER A 259 -34.20 4.65 24.36
N ALA A 260 -33.56 4.64 25.54
CA ALA A 260 -33.77 5.61 26.61
C ALA A 260 -32.82 6.84 26.51
N GLY A 261 -31.99 6.93 25.46
CA GLY A 261 -31.01 8.00 25.26
C GLY A 261 -29.74 7.88 26.11
N ASN A 262 -29.56 6.77 26.84
CA ASN A 262 -28.36 6.51 27.64
C ASN A 262 -27.27 5.87 26.79
N TYR A 263 -26.01 6.21 27.04
CA TYR A 263 -24.89 5.72 26.23
C TYR A 263 -24.27 4.47 26.86
N GLY A 264 -24.49 3.33 26.21
CA GLY A 264 -23.91 2.05 26.59
C GLY A 264 -22.69 1.71 25.72
N ILE A 265 -21.75 0.94 26.27
CA ILE A 265 -20.63 0.38 25.51
C ILE A 265 -21.08 -0.88 24.77
N VAL A 266 -20.68 -1.00 23.52
CA VAL A 266 -20.88 -2.19 22.69
C VAL A 266 -19.56 -2.60 22.06
N SER A 267 -19.52 -3.84 21.55
CA SER A 267 -18.33 -4.45 20.98
C SER A 267 -18.64 -4.99 19.58
N ALA A 268 -17.67 -4.92 18.67
CA ALA A 268 -17.81 -5.42 17.31
C ALA A 268 -17.92 -6.95 17.27
N VAL A 269 -18.87 -7.48 16.50
CA VAL A 269 -18.93 -8.91 16.14
C VAL A 269 -18.56 -9.15 14.68
N GLU A 270 -18.67 -8.12 13.84
CA GLU A 270 -18.24 -8.13 12.45
C GLU A 270 -17.86 -6.72 11.98
N TRP A 271 -17.24 -6.64 10.80
CA TRP A 271 -16.97 -5.39 10.08
C TRP A 271 -17.74 -5.37 8.77
N ARG A 272 -18.44 -4.28 8.50
CA ARG A 272 -19.27 -4.14 7.30
C ARG A 272 -18.84 -2.94 6.50
N ARG A 273 -18.72 -3.15 5.18
CA ARG A 273 -18.52 -2.07 4.21
C ARG A 273 -19.88 -1.44 3.89
N ILE A 274 -20.11 -0.22 4.35
CA ILE A 274 -21.40 0.48 4.25
C ILE A 274 -21.17 1.83 3.56
N PRO A 275 -22.12 2.32 2.75
CA PRO A 275 -22.01 3.66 2.24
C PRO A 275 -21.92 4.74 3.35
N ARG A 276 -21.02 5.75 3.27
CA ARG A 276 -21.01 6.90 4.18
C ARG A 276 -22.33 7.68 4.16
N SER A 277 -23.05 7.68 3.03
CA SER A 277 -24.40 8.24 2.92
C SER A 277 -25.44 7.50 3.78
N GLU A 278 -25.16 6.26 4.18
CA GLU A 278 -25.99 5.45 5.08
C GLU A 278 -25.56 5.55 6.55
N LEU A 279 -24.51 6.32 6.88
CA LEU A 279 -24.08 6.59 8.27
C LEU A 279 -24.96 7.66 8.96
N ASN A 280 -26.28 7.63 8.77
CA ASN A 280 -27.17 8.70 9.21
C ASN A 280 -27.03 9.07 10.71
N LYS A 281 -27.40 10.33 11.04
CA LYS A 281 -27.49 10.79 12.44
C LYS A 281 -28.68 10.20 13.21
N GLU A 282 -29.60 9.56 12.50
CA GLU A 282 -30.77 8.89 13.07
C GLU A 282 -30.54 7.37 12.98
N LEU A 283 -30.58 6.69 14.13
CA LEU A 283 -30.63 5.23 14.17
C LEU A 283 -31.98 4.82 13.57
N PHE A 284 -31.96 4.20 12.39
CA PHE A 284 -33.18 3.65 11.79
C PHE A 284 -33.85 2.69 12.78
N GLU A 285 -35.15 2.94 13.02
CA GLU A 285 -36.08 1.99 13.61
C GLU A 285 -36.09 0.72 12.76
N MET A 286 -35.34 -0.30 13.20
CA MET A 286 -35.59 -1.67 12.78
C MET A 286 -35.64 -2.54 14.03
N LEU A 287 -36.89 -2.69 14.49
CA LEU A 287 -37.45 -3.49 15.60
C LEU A 287 -37.48 -2.81 16.97
#